data_AF-A0A3B9ZWK9-F1
#
_entry.id   AF-A0A3B9ZWK9-F1
#
_cell.length_a   1.000
_cell.length_b   1.000
_cell.length_c   1.000
_cell.angle_alpha   90.00
_cell.angle_beta   90.00
_cell.angle_gamma   90.00
#
_symmetry.space_group_name_H-M   'P 1'
#
loop_
_entity.id
_entity.type
_entity.pdbx_description
1 polymer ?
#
loop_
_entity_poly.entity_id
_entity_poly.type
_entity_poly.pdbx_seq_one_letter_code
_entity_poly.pdbx_strand_id
1 'polypeptide(L)' 'MNTSTIRKKLSEYIKVADDKKVKAIYTIVEREINEMDQWWNDKTLIAELNSRSADLKNGKDKGIGWEELKKEIKRPTPQ' A
#
# COMPACT_ATOMS: atom_id res chain seq x y z
N MET A 1 -28.63 -7.94 -10.36
CA MET A 1 -28.28 -8.14 -8.93
C MET A 1 -27.26 -7.07 -8.55
N ASN A 2 -27.45 -6.34 -7.46
CA ASN A 2 -26.50 -5.29 -7.06
C ASN A 2 -25.27 -5.88 -6.35
N THR A 3 -24.19 -5.10 -6.28
CA THR A 3 -22.92 -5.50 -5.67
C THR A 3 -23.05 -5.87 -4.19
N SER A 4 -23.95 -5.22 -3.45
CA SER A 4 -24.25 -5.56 -2.04
C SER A 4 -24.80 -6.98 -1.92
N THR A 5 -25.71 -7.36 -2.82
CA THR A 5 -26.30 -8.71 -2.86
C THR A 5 -25.26 -9.77 -3.25
N ILE A 6 -24.39 -9.45 -4.21
CA ILE A 6 -23.26 -10.32 -4.61
C ILE A 6 -22.32 -10.56 -3.41
N ARG A 7 -21.94 -9.48 -2.72
CA ARG A 7 -21.05 -9.54 -1.54
C ARG A 7 -21.63 -10.40 -0.43
N LYS A 8 -22.92 -10.21 -0.09
CA LYS A 8 -23.61 -11.02 0.93
C LYS A 8 -23.57 -12.51 0.60
N LYS A 9 -23.92 -12.88 -0.64
CA LYS A 9 -23.91 -14.29 -1.09
C LYS A 9 -22.53 -14.93 -1.04
N LEU A 10 -21.49 -14.22 -1.48
CA LEU A 10 -20.10 -14.70 -1.41
C LEU A 10 -19.67 -14.93 0.04
N SER A 11 -19.96 -13.98 0.94
CA SER A 11 -19.64 -14.11 2.36
C SER A 11 -20.37 -15.27 3.03
N GLU A 12 -21.63 -15.53 2.69
CA GLU A 12 -22.40 -16.67 3.19
C GLU A 12 -21.84 -18.00 2.67
N TYR A 13 -21.47 -18.07 1.38
CA TYR A 13 -20.89 -19.26 0.78
C TYR A 13 -19.53 -19.62 1.40
N ILE A 14 -18.63 -18.66 1.59
CA ILE A 14 -17.29 -18.89 2.14
C ILE A 14 -17.35 -19.52 3.54
N LYS A 15 -18.37 -19.18 4.35
CA LYS A 15 -18.52 -19.73 5.71
C LYS A 15 -18.76 -21.25 5.77
N VAL A 16 -19.30 -21.84 4.71
CA VAL A 16 -19.71 -23.25 4.66
C VAL A 16 -18.97 -24.05 3.58
N ALA A 17 -18.17 -23.38 2.75
CA ALA A 17 -17.38 -24.02 1.72
C ALA A 17 -16.25 -24.86 2.33
N ASP A 18 -15.96 -26.01 1.72
CA ASP A 18 -14.81 -26.82 2.11
C ASP A 18 -13.48 -26.13 1.76
N ASP A 19 -12.42 -26.57 2.43
CA ASP A 19 -11.08 -26.02 2.31
C ASP A 19 -10.56 -25.97 0.87
N LYS A 20 -10.90 -26.97 0.03
CA LYS A 20 -10.46 -27.01 -1.36
C LYS A 20 -11.09 -25.86 -2.15
N LYS A 21 -12.39 -25.61 -1.95
CA LYS A 21 -13.10 -24.50 -2.61
C LYS A 21 -12.66 -23.14 -2.07
N VAL A 22 -12.46 -23.00 -0.75
CA VAL A 22 -11.92 -21.78 -0.15
C VAL A 22 -10.54 -21.45 -0.70
N LYS A 23 -9.65 -22.44 -0.79
CA LYS A 23 -8.30 -22.27 -1.34
C LYS A 23 -8.32 -21.86 -2.81
N ALA A 24 -9.19 -22.47 -3.62
CA ALA A 24 -9.34 -22.09 -5.03
C ALA A 24 -9.81 -20.65 -5.20
N ILE A 25 -10.79 -20.20 -4.38
CA ILE A 25 -11.25 -18.81 -4.38
C ILE A 25 -10.12 -17.88 -3.96
N TYR A 26 -9.41 -18.20 -2.86
CA TYR A 26 -8.28 -17.41 -2.39
C TYR A 26 -7.24 -17.23 -3.51
N THR A 27 -6.79 -18.29 -4.18
CA THR A 27 -5.79 -18.18 -5.28
C THR A 27 -6.21 -17.25 -6.42
N ILE A 28 -7.52 -17.11 -6.70
CA ILE A 28 -7.99 -16.19 -7.75
C ILE A 28 -7.80 -14.73 -7.33
N VAL A 29 -8.10 -14.41 -6.07
CA VAL A 29 -8.08 -13.04 -5.53
C VAL A 29 -6.83 -12.74 -4.69
N GLU A 30 -5.94 -13.72 -4.51
CA GLU A 30 -4.78 -13.66 -3.61
C GLU A 30 -3.89 -12.48 -3.96
N ARG A 31 -3.69 -12.24 -5.26
CA ARG A 31 -2.91 -11.10 -5.74
C ARG A 31 -3.54 -9.77 -5.35
N GLU A 32 -4.86 -9.63 -5.51
CA GLU A 32 -5.60 -8.41 -5.17
C GLU A 32 -5.71 -8.21 -3.64
N ILE A 33 -5.76 -9.29 -2.86
CA ILE A 33 -5.76 -9.26 -1.39
C ILE A 33 -4.37 -8.90 -0.85
N ASN A 34 -3.33 -9.49 -1.45
CA ASN A 34 -1.93 -9.35 -1.03
C ASN A 34 -1.20 -8.25 -1.80
N GLU A 35 -1.90 -7.47 -2.62
CA GLU A 35 -1.46 -6.17 -3.13
C GLU A 35 -1.34 -5.18 -1.94
N MET A 36 -0.42 -5.46 -1.02
CA MET A 36 0.47 -4.39 -0.59
C MET A 36 1.11 -3.91 -1.88
N ASP A 37 0.87 -2.66 -2.28
CA ASP A 37 1.61 -1.99 -3.35
C ASP A 37 3.07 -2.42 -3.20
N GLN A 38 3.51 -3.34 -4.07
CA GLN A 38 4.86 -3.90 -4.03
C GLN A 38 5.76 -2.81 -4.60
N TRP A 39 5.79 -1.65 -3.96
CA TRP A 39 6.45 -0.44 -4.40
C TRP A 39 7.95 -0.70 -4.60
N TRP A 40 8.49 -1.70 -3.90
CA TRP A 40 9.84 -2.23 -4.08
C TRP A 40 10.07 -3.00 -5.40
N ASN A 41 9.05 -3.20 -6.22
CA ASN A 41 9.16 -3.67 -7.60
C ASN A 41 9.07 -2.52 -8.63
N ASP A 42 8.67 -1.32 -8.22
CA ASP A 42 8.64 -0.15 -9.10
C ASP A 42 10.07 0.40 -9.28
N LYS A 43 10.67 0.10 -10.43
CA LYS A 43 12.03 0.55 -10.76
C LYS A 43 12.18 2.08 -10.79
N THR A 44 11.12 2.81 -11.15
CA THR A 44 11.14 4.27 -11.20
C THR A 44 11.22 4.83 -9.79
N LEU A 45 10.38 4.32 -8.89
CA LEU A 45 10.40 4.70 -7.48
C LEU A 45 11.74 4.33 -6.81
N ILE A 46 12.25 3.12 -7.07
CA ILE A 46 13.55 2.69 -6.52
C ILE A 46 14.69 3.60 -7.01
N ALA A 47 14.69 3.99 -8.28
CA ALA A 47 15.70 4.90 -8.83
C ALA A 47 15.65 6.29 -8.17
N GLU A 48 14.45 6.83 -7.95
CA GLU A 48 14.24 8.10 -7.24
C GLU A 48 14.74 8.03 -5.79
N LEU A 49 14.38 6.98 -5.05
CA LEU A 49 14.79 6.78 -3.67
C LEU A 49 16.32 6.61 -3.55
N ASN A 50 16.94 5.89 -4.48
CA ASN A 50 18.39 5.76 -4.54
C ASN A 50 19.08 7.11 -4.79
N SER A 51 18.54 7.92 -5.71
CA SER A 51 19.07 9.26 -5.99
C SER A 51 18.97 10.17 -4.75
N ARG A 52 17.82 10.18 -4.07
CA ARG A 52 17.63 10.97 -2.84
C ARG A 52 18.52 10.51 -1.70
N SER A 53 18.72 9.20 -1.55
CA SER A 53 19.67 8.66 -0.57
C SER A 53 21.10 9.12 -0.87
N ALA A 54 21.51 9.13 -2.14
CA ALA A 54 22.83 9.59 -2.54
C ALA A 54 23.00 11.10 -2.28
N ASP A 55 21.99 11.92 -2.63
CA ASP A 55 21.98 13.36 -2.39
C ASP A 55 22.04 13.69 -0.89
N LEU A 56 21.36 12.93 -0.04
CA LEU A 56 21.46 13.10 1.42
C LEU A 56 22.84 12.72 1.94
N LYS A 57 23.43 11.61 1.46
CA LYS A 57 24.75 11.14 1.88
C LYS A 57 25.88 12.07 1.46
N ASN A 58 25.78 12.66 0.28
CA ASN A 58 26.79 13.58 -0.24
C ASN A 58 26.59 15.04 0.24
N GLY A 59 25.52 15.30 1.00
CA GLY A 59 25.20 16.62 1.56
C GLY A 59 24.59 17.60 0.56
N LYS A 60 24.22 17.16 -0.64
CA LYS A 60 23.45 17.94 -1.62
C LYS A 60 22.02 18.18 -1.13
N ASP A 61 21.43 17.17 -0.51
CA ASP A 61 20.23 17.31 0.32
C ASP A 61 20.65 17.34 1.79
N LYS A 62 20.01 18.20 2.58
CA LYS A 62 20.31 18.40 4.00
C LYS A 62 19.28 17.77 4.93
N GLY A 63 18.14 17.34 4.38
CA GLY A 63 16.98 16.98 5.20
C GLY A 63 16.54 18.13 6.11
N ILE A 64 15.65 17.83 7.05
CA ILE A 64 15.23 18.78 8.09
C ILE A 64 15.36 18.13 9.47
N GLY A 65 15.60 18.95 10.48
CA GLY A 65 15.69 18.48 11.86
C GLY A 65 14.33 18.00 12.39
N TRP A 66 14.34 17.09 13.37
CA TRP A 66 13.12 16.55 13.96
C TRP A 66 12.18 17.62 14.54
N GLU A 67 12.73 18.65 15.17
CA GLU A 67 11.94 19.75 15.73
C GLU A 67 11.38 20.71 14.66
N GLU A 68 12.06 20.83 13.52
CA GLU A 68 11.58 21.59 12.37
C GLU A 68 10.42 20.85 11.69
N LEU A 69 10.60 19.55 11.44
CA LEU A 69 9.54 18.69 10.90
C LEU A 69 8.26 18.73 11.75
N LYS A 70 8.37 18.67 13.09
CA LYS A 70 7.22 18.78 13.99
C LYS A 70 6.45 20.10 13.84
N LYS A 71 7.15 21.20 13.54
CA LYS A 71 6.51 22.50 13.32
C LYS A 71 5.78 22.55 11.98
N GLU A 72 6.36 21.94 10.94
CA GLU A 72 5.76 21.87 9.61
C GLU A 72 4.50 21.00 9.58
N ILE A 73 4.52 19.82 10.20
CA ILE A 73 3.33 18.93 10.25
C ILE A 73 2.14 19.59 10.95
N LYS A 74 2.40 20.52 11.87
CA LYS A 74 1.37 21.28 12.60
C LYS A 74 0.86 22.52 11.86
N ARG A 75 1.48 22.90 10.74
CA ARG A 75 1.07 24.07 9.97
C ARG A 75 -0.21 23.72 9.20
N PRO A 76 -1.34 24.44 9.42
CA PRO A 76 -2.55 24.21 8.64
C PRO A 76 -2.26 24.50 7.16
N THR A 77 -2.71 23.62 6.27
CA THR A 77 -2.55 23.77 4.82
C THR A 77 -3.26 25.06 4.36
N PRO A 78 -2.60 25.96 3.62
CA PRO A 78 -3.29 27.09 2.99
C PRO A 78 -4.39 26.56 2.07
N GLN A 79 -5.60 27.13 2.19
CA GLN A 79 -6.75 26.85 1.32
C GLN A 79 -6.59 27.53 -0.04
#